data_AF-A0A1E7GSE6-F1
#
_entry.id   AF-A0A1E7GSE6-F1
#
_cell.length_a   1.000
_cell.length_b   1.000
_cell.length_c   1.000
_cell.angle_alpha   90.00
_cell.angle_beta   90.00
_cell.angle_gamma   90.00
#
_symmetry.space_group_name_H-M   'P 1'
#
loop_
_entity.id
_entity.type
_entity.pdbx_description
1 polymer ?
#
loop_
_entity_poly.entity_id
_entity_poly.type
_entity_poly.pdbx_seq_one_letter_code
_entity_poly.pdbx_strand_id
1 'polypeptide(L)'
;MTTNKKQQDEFKSVKQRLSTIQLAIKKDLKNGQLPQAGDVDQFTATSDEMDRLCQNEWRTPMDDYMNRLGQFQTVMKGRDLQAIEEAFQGLLDCKVSCHKEFRQK
;
A
#
# COMPACT_ATOMS: atom_id res chain seq x y z
N MET A 1 5.09 -10.37 -28.74
CA MET A 1 3.85 -10.09 -27.98
C MET A 1 3.87 -10.68 -26.55
N THR A 2 5.03 -11.02 -25.99
CA THR A 2 5.17 -11.69 -24.68
C THR A 2 5.33 -10.74 -23.49
N THR A 3 5.73 -9.49 -23.74
CA THR A 3 6.03 -8.49 -22.70
C THR A 3 4.80 -8.10 -21.87
N ASN A 4 3.62 -8.04 -22.49
CA ASN A 4 2.41 -7.55 -21.85
C ASN A 4 1.83 -8.57 -20.84
N LYS A 5 1.85 -9.87 -21.17
CA LYS A 5 1.35 -10.93 -20.26
C LYS A 5 2.22 -11.06 -19.00
N LYS A 6 3.55 -11.04 -19.15
CA LYS A 6 4.48 -11.16 -18.02
C LYS A 6 4.31 -9.99 -17.03
N GLN A 7 4.22 -8.77 -17.53
CA GLN A 7 4.01 -7.57 -16.71
C GLN A 7 2.65 -7.60 -16.01
N GLN A 8 1.61 -8.08 -16.68
CA GLN A 8 0.27 -8.22 -16.08
C GLN A 8 0.25 -9.27 -14.95
N ASP A 9 0.95 -10.40 -15.13
CA ASP A 9 1.04 -11.44 -14.10
C ASP A 9 1.89 -10.97 -12.90
N GLU A 10 2.95 -10.22 -13.15
CA GLU A 10 3.76 -9.57 -12.12
C GLU A 10 2.92 -8.56 -11.31
N PHE A 11 2.17 -7.69 -11.99
CA PHE A 11 1.27 -6.75 -11.35
C PHE A 11 0.25 -7.44 -10.44
N LYS A 12 -0.38 -8.53 -10.91
CA LYS A 12 -1.31 -9.32 -10.10
C LYS A 12 -0.64 -9.91 -8.87
N SER A 13 0.57 -10.43 -9.02
CA SER A 13 1.35 -11.00 -7.92
C SER A 13 1.68 -9.95 -6.86
N VAL A 14 2.20 -8.79 -7.27
CA VAL A 14 2.50 -7.66 -6.38
C VAL A 14 1.24 -7.19 -5.65
N LYS A 15 0.14 -6.99 -6.37
CA LYS A 15 -1.15 -6.60 -5.78
C LYS A 15 -1.65 -7.60 -4.74
N GLN A 16 -1.47 -8.89 -4.98
CA GLN A 16 -1.86 -9.93 -4.03
C GLN A 16 -0.98 -9.90 -2.77
N ARG A 17 0.34 -9.78 -2.92
CA ARG A 17 1.26 -9.62 -1.78
C ARG A 17 0.92 -8.38 -0.95
N LEU A 18 0.68 -7.26 -1.61
CA LEU A 18 0.30 -5.99 -0.97
C LEU A 18 -1.00 -6.13 -0.19
N SER A 19 -1.98 -6.85 -0.74
CA SER A 19 -3.26 -7.09 -0.07
C SER A 19 -3.10 -7.96 1.17
N THR A 20 -2.30 -9.03 1.09
CA THR A 20 -2.03 -9.94 2.22
C THR A 20 -1.37 -9.20 3.38
N ILE A 21 -0.31 -8.45 3.12
CA ILE A 21 0.42 -7.78 4.20
C ILE A 21 -0.35 -6.60 4.79
N GLN A 22 -1.13 -5.90 3.96
CA GLN A 22 -2.04 -4.87 4.44
C GLN A 22 -3.08 -5.45 5.43
N LEU A 23 -3.54 -6.69 5.22
CA LEU A 23 -4.46 -7.35 6.15
C LEU A 23 -3.78 -7.69 7.48
N ALA A 24 -2.50 -8.09 7.46
CA ALA A 24 -1.72 -8.33 8.68
C ALA A 24 -1.59 -7.04 9.50
N ILE A 25 -1.08 -5.96 8.89
CA ILE A 25 -0.96 -4.64 9.54
C ILE A 25 -2.32 -4.16 10.08
N LYS A 26 -3.38 -4.28 9.28
CA LYS A 26 -4.74 -3.89 9.71
C LYS A 26 -5.22 -4.70 10.91
N LYS A 27 -4.88 -5.99 10.98
CA LYS A 27 -5.28 -6.87 12.08
C LYS A 27 -4.57 -6.46 13.38
N ASP A 28 -3.26 -6.20 13.31
CA ASP A 28 -2.48 -5.79 14.48
C ASP A 28 -3.02 -4.49 15.07
N LEU A 29 -3.20 -3.47 14.21
CA LEU A 29 -3.77 -2.19 14.62
C LEU A 29 -5.15 -2.34 15.27
N LYS A 30 -6.06 -3.10 14.63
CA LYS A 30 -7.39 -3.39 15.20
C LYS A 30 -7.36 -4.06 16.57
N ASN A 31 -6.29 -4.79 16.89
CA ASN A 31 -6.13 -5.45 18.18
C ASN A 31 -5.42 -4.55 19.21
N GLY A 32 -5.18 -3.28 18.88
CA GLY A 32 -4.42 -2.36 19.72
C GLY A 32 -2.92 -2.64 19.73
N GLN A 33 -2.40 -3.33 18.71
CA GLN A 33 -1.01 -3.75 18.62
C GLN A 33 -0.28 -2.96 17.53
N LEU A 34 0.99 -2.65 17.78
CA LEU A 34 1.84 -2.09 16.74
C LEU A 34 2.13 -3.16 15.68
N PRO A 35 2.13 -2.80 14.39
CA PRO A 35 2.53 -3.70 13.33
C PRO A 35 3.96 -4.21 13.54
N GLN A 36 4.23 -5.45 13.15
CA GLN A 36 5.60 -5.97 13.18
C GLN A 36 6.50 -5.18 12.23
N ALA A 37 7.75 -4.94 12.63
CA ALA A 37 8.70 -4.21 11.79
C ALA A 37 8.88 -4.86 10.42
N GLY A 38 8.99 -6.20 10.39
CA GLY A 38 9.07 -6.95 9.13
C GLY A 38 7.85 -6.78 8.22
N ASP A 39 6.65 -6.64 8.79
CA ASP A 39 5.44 -6.41 8.01
C ASP A 39 5.44 -5.01 7.40
N VAL A 40 5.93 -4.00 8.12
CA VAL A 40 6.05 -2.63 7.62
C VAL A 40 7.11 -2.52 6.53
N ASP A 41 8.26 -3.19 6.70
CA ASP A 41 9.34 -3.22 5.71
C ASP A 41 8.87 -3.89 4.42
N GLN A 42 8.23 -5.06 4.53
CA GLN A 42 7.72 -5.77 3.37
C GLN A 42 6.54 -5.03 2.73
N PHE A 43 5.69 -4.35 3.49
CA PHE A 43 4.62 -3.50 2.93
C PHE A 43 5.20 -2.34 2.14
N THR A 44 6.21 -1.66 2.67
CA THR A 44 6.93 -0.59 1.96
C THR A 44 7.54 -1.10 0.66
N ALA A 45 8.34 -2.17 0.73
CA ALA A 45 9.02 -2.71 -0.45
C ALA A 45 8.03 -3.17 -1.54
N THR A 46 6.90 -3.76 -1.13
CA THR A 46 5.85 -4.19 -2.08
C THR A 46 5.12 -2.98 -2.67
N SER A 47 4.96 -1.89 -1.92
CA SER A 47 4.42 -0.63 -2.44
C SER A 47 5.34 0.02 -3.47
N ASP A 48 6.66 0.00 -3.24
CA ASP A 48 7.64 0.47 -4.23
C ASP A 48 7.62 -0.37 -5.51
N GLU A 49 7.41 -1.69 -5.40
CA GLU A 49 7.22 -2.55 -6.56
C GLU A 49 5.93 -2.21 -7.32
N MET A 50 4.83 -1.97 -6.59
CA MET A 50 3.57 -1.54 -7.18
C MET A 50 3.73 -0.21 -7.92
N ASP A 51 4.52 0.70 -7.36
CA ASP A 51 4.82 2.01 -7.92
C ASP A 51 5.54 1.91 -9.28
N ARG A 52 6.56 1.05 -9.35
CA ARG A 52 7.30 0.77 -10.59
C ARG A 52 6.44 0.15 -11.67
N LEU A 53 5.40 -0.60 -11.29
CA LEU A 53 4.46 -1.25 -12.20
C LEU A 53 3.23 -0.38 -12.49
N CYS A 54 3.13 0.81 -11.89
CA CYS A 54 2.01 1.72 -12.05
C CYS A 54 1.90 2.19 -13.51
N GLN A 55 0.69 2.14 -14.04
CA GLN A 55 0.40 2.70 -15.36
C GLN A 55 0.27 4.23 -15.28
N ASN A 56 0.52 4.93 -16.39
CA ASN A 56 0.46 6.39 -16.44
C ASN A 56 -0.89 6.95 -15.98
N GLU A 57 -1.99 6.26 -16.28
CA GLU A 57 -3.34 6.67 -15.84
C GLU A 57 -3.54 6.66 -14.33
N TRP A 58 -2.74 5.89 -13.58
CA TRP A 58 -2.82 5.81 -12.12
C TRP A 58 -1.69 6.58 -11.43
N ARG A 59 -0.83 7.27 -12.18
CA ARG A 59 0.39 7.91 -11.66
C ARG A 59 0.09 8.89 -10.54
N THR A 60 -0.86 9.81 -10.75
CA THR A 60 -1.25 10.80 -9.73
C THR A 60 -1.79 10.15 -8.44
N PRO A 61 -2.80 9.26 -8.47
CA PRO A 61 -3.23 8.54 -7.27
C PRO A 61 -2.11 7.73 -6.59
N MET A 62 -1.19 7.18 -7.38
CA MET A 62 -0.06 6.42 -6.85
C MET A 62 0.96 7.34 -6.16
N ASP A 63 1.23 8.53 -6.69
CA ASP A 63 2.07 9.54 -6.02
C ASP A 63 1.48 9.95 -4.67
N ASP A 64 0.18 10.17 -4.60
CA ASP A 64 -0.53 10.47 -3.35
C ASP A 64 -0.40 9.32 -2.35
N TYR A 65 -0.56 8.08 -2.82
CA TYR A 65 -0.38 6.89 -2.00
C TYR A 65 1.06 6.78 -1.46
N MET A 66 2.07 7.02 -2.29
CA MET A 66 3.49 6.97 -1.88
C MET A 66 3.85 8.09 -0.89
N ASN A 67 3.27 9.28 -1.05
CA ASN A 67 3.41 10.36 -0.08
C ASN A 67 2.83 9.98 1.29
N ARG A 68 1.65 9.35 1.30
CA ARG A 68 1.04 8.81 2.53
C ARG A 68 1.86 7.66 3.14
N LEU A 69 2.53 6.86 2.31
CA LEU A 69 3.39 5.78 2.77
C LEU A 69 4.59 6.33 3.55
N GLY A 70 5.23 7.39 3.04
CA GLY A 70 6.31 8.08 3.76
C GLY A 70 5.85 8.67 5.11
N GLN A 71 4.62 9.19 5.17
CA GLN A 71 4.01 9.66 6.42
C GLN A 71 3.81 8.50 7.41
N PHE A 72 3.25 7.37 6.94
CA PHE A 72 3.08 6.16 7.74
C PHE A 72 4.41 5.66 8.32
N GLN A 73 5.46 5.57 7.50
CA GLN A 73 6.81 5.20 7.96
C GLN A 73 7.38 6.17 9.00
N THR A 74 7.06 7.46 8.87
CA THR A 74 7.51 8.48 9.82
C THR A 74 6.82 8.31 11.17
N VAL A 75 5.49 8.12 11.20
CA VAL A 75 4.75 7.94 12.46
C VAL A 75 5.04 6.59 13.12
N MET A 76 5.39 5.56 12.35
CA MET A 76 5.84 4.26 12.89
C MET A 76 7.04 4.40 13.83
N LYS A 77 7.92 5.38 13.62
CA LYS A 77 9.06 5.67 14.51
C LYS A 77 8.62 6.25 15.86
N GLY A 78 7.50 6.96 15.90
CA GLY A 78 6.93 7.55 17.11
C GLY A 78 6.25 6.54 18.04
N ARG A 79 5.87 5.37 17.51
CA ARG A 79 5.16 4.29 18.23
C ARG A 79 3.84 4.72 18.90
N ASP A 80 3.30 5.88 18.51
CA ASP A 80 1.96 6.31 18.87
C ASP A 80 0.96 5.52 18.02
N LEU A 81 0.27 4.58 18.68
CA LEU A 81 -0.67 3.68 18.02
C LEU A 81 -1.78 4.45 17.31
N GLN A 82 -2.33 5.52 17.90
CA GLN A 82 -3.41 6.27 17.29
C GLN A 82 -2.92 7.00 16.04
N ALA A 83 -1.74 7.66 16.12
CA ALA A 83 -1.16 8.32 14.95
C ALA A 83 -0.84 7.33 13.82
N ILE A 84 -0.40 6.11 14.16
CA ILE A 84 -0.14 5.03 13.20
C ILE A 84 -1.43 4.55 12.56
N GLU A 85 -2.50 4.36 13.34
CA GLU A 85 -3.82 3.98 12.82
C GLU A 85 -4.38 5.02 11.86
N GLU A 86 -4.32 6.30 12.21
CA GLU A 86 -4.79 7.40 11.37
C GLU A 86 -4.00 7.49 10.06
N ALA A 87 -2.66 7.40 10.13
CA ALA A 87 -1.81 7.39 8.95
C ALA A 87 -2.08 6.17 8.05
N PHE A 88 -2.27 5.00 8.65
CA PHE A 88 -2.59 3.78 7.91
C PHE A 88 -3.97 3.85 7.27
N GLN A 89 -4.98 4.41 7.95
CA GLN A 89 -6.30 4.61 7.37
C GLN A 89 -6.25 5.58 6.18
N GLY A 90 -5.47 6.66 6.26
CA GLY A 90 -5.25 7.58 5.15
C GLY A 90 -4.66 6.91 3.90
N LEU A 91 -3.72 5.96 4.09
CA LEU A 91 -3.20 5.11 3.01
C LEU A 91 -4.30 4.27 2.35
N LEU A 92 -5.18 3.66 3.16
CA LEU A 92 -6.29 2.85 2.66
C LEU A 92 -7.29 3.69 1.87
N ASP A 93 -7.54 4.92 2.30
CA ASP A 93 -8.45 5.83 1.63
C ASP A 93 -7.92 6.25 0.25
N CYS A 94 -6.62 6.56 0.12
CA CYS A 94 -5.98 6.78 -1.19
C CYS A 94 -6.18 5.58 -2.12
N LYS A 95 -5.93 4.37 -1.64
CA LYS A 95 -6.15 3.14 -2.41
C LYS A 95 -7.62 2.97 -2.82
N VAL A 96 -8.56 3.23 -1.91
CA VAL A 96 -9.99 3.11 -2.18
C VAL A 96 -10.44 4.13 -3.22
N SER A 97 -9.97 5.37 -3.14
CA SER A 97 -10.25 6.41 -4.13
C SER A 97 -9.73 6.03 -5.51
N CYS A 98 -8.47 5.57 -5.61
CA CYS A 98 -7.92 5.04 -6.86
C CYS A 98 -8.78 3.89 -7.42
N HIS A 99 -9.15 2.90 -6.59
CA HIS A 99 -10.03 1.83 -7.03
C HIS A 99 -11.42 2.32 -7.44
N LYS A 100 -12.01 3.32 -6.77
CA LYS A 100 -13.32 3.86 -7.18
C LYS A 100 -13.25 4.52 -8.55
N GLU A 101 -12.15 5.22 -8.83
CA GLU A 101 -11.96 5.95 -10.08
C GLU A 101 -11.65 5.03 -11.27
N PHE A 102 -10.86 3.97 -11.05
CA PHE A 102 -10.32 3.15 -12.15
C PHE A 102 -10.80 1.70 -12.19
N ARG A 103 -11.40 1.14 -11.13
CA ARG A 103 -11.87 -0.27 -11.14
C ARG A 103 -13.16 -0.48 -11.94
N GLN A 104 -13.87 0.60 -12.29
CA GLN A 104 -15.11 0.54 -13.08
C GLN A 104 -14.90 0.84 -14.58
N LYS A 105 -13.66 1.05 -15.03
CA LYS A 105 -13.30 1.14 -16.44
C LYS A 105 -12.71 -0.18 -16.92
#